data_AF-A0A1Q3L9E6-F1
#
_entry.id   AF-A0A1Q3L9E6-F1
#
_cell.length_a   1.000
_cell.length_b   1.000
_cell.length_c   1.000
_cell.angle_alpha   90.00
_cell.angle_beta   90.00
_cell.angle_gamma   90.00
#
_symmetry.space_group_name_H-M   'P 1'
#
loop_
_entity.id
_entity.type
_entity.pdbx_description
1 polymer ?
#
loop_
_entity_poly.entity_id
_entity_poly.type
_entity_poly.pdbx_seq_one_letter_code
_entity_poly.pdbx_strand_id
1 'polypeptide(L)'
;MSLRSFYRLPACAVALATVTGLGACTGQGAAEAYTGPGWYLERSYIVVGGGPKVFGGPFSYDKCEEERLKLGPETSPEMLCVNHPGKPKKYGLY
;
A
#
# COMPACT_ATOMS: atom_id res chain seq x y z
N MET A 1 33.34 5.69 40.80
CA MET A 1 32.38 4.94 39.97
C MET A 1 32.74 5.15 38.50
N SER A 2 32.99 4.06 37.76
CA SER A 2 33.60 4.10 36.41
C SER A 2 32.59 4.46 35.32
N LEU A 3 32.92 5.46 34.49
CA LEU A 3 32.13 6.02 33.37
C LEU A 3 31.77 5.03 32.24
N ARG A 4 32.16 3.76 32.35
CA ARG A 4 31.97 2.73 31.32
C ARG A 4 30.59 2.08 31.31
N SER A 5 29.76 2.31 32.33
CA SER A 5 28.47 1.63 32.50
C SER A 5 27.29 2.25 31.74
N PHE A 6 27.38 3.52 31.35
CA PHE A 6 26.23 4.25 30.79
C PHE A 6 26.10 4.14 29.25
N TYR A 7 27.14 3.66 28.56
CA TYR A 7 27.15 3.57 27.10
C TYR A 7 26.54 2.27 26.53
N ARG A 8 26.13 1.31 27.37
CA ARG A 8 25.52 0.05 26.88
C ARG A 8 24.00 0.07 26.75
N LEU A 9 23.34 1.05 27.37
CA LEU A 9 21.89 1.21 27.32
C LEU A 9 21.35 1.83 26.00
N PRO A 10 22.02 2.80 25.34
CA PRO A 10 21.45 3.41 24.13
C PRO A 10 21.60 2.50 22.90
N ALA A 11 22.55 1.56 22.88
CA ALA A 11 22.78 0.68 21.74
C ALA A 11 21.62 -0.33 21.51
N CYS A 12 20.99 -0.83 22.57
CA CYS A 12 19.83 -1.72 22.45
C CYS A 12 18.54 -0.97 22.06
N ALA A 13 18.42 0.30 22.42
CA ALA A 13 17.23 1.10 22.11
C ALA A 13 17.13 1.45 20.62
N VAL A 14 18.26 1.71 19.96
CA VAL A 14 18.30 2.02 18.51
C VAL A 14 18.00 0.78 17.67
N ALA A 15 18.45 -0.41 18.11
CA ALA A 15 18.21 -1.67 17.39
C ALA A 15 16.73 -2.11 17.39
N LEU A 16 15.96 -1.80 18.44
CA LEU A 16 14.52 -2.11 18.47
C LEU A 16 13.68 -1.15 17.60
N ALA A 17 14.10 0.10 17.45
CA ALA A 17 13.36 1.09 16.66
C ALA A 17 13.39 0.80 15.15
N THR A 18 14.44 0.11 14.66
CA THR A 18 14.54 -0.26 13.24
C THR A 18 13.65 -1.44 12.85
N VAL A 19 13.24 -2.30 13.79
CA VAL A 19 12.43 -3.49 13.49
C VAL A 19 10.93 -3.18 13.45
N THR A 20 10.46 -2.20 14.23
CA THR A 20 9.03 -1.82 14.25
C THR A 20 8.63 -0.89 13.09
N GLY A 21 9.58 -0.23 12.42
CA GLY A 21 9.30 0.67 11.29
C GLY A 21 8.98 -0.02 9.96
N LEU A 22 9.39 -1.28 9.78
CA LEU A 22 9.22 -2.01 8.50
C LEU A 22 7.86 -2.68 8.33
N GLY A 23 7.04 -2.76 9.39
CA GLY A 23 5.71 -3.38 9.36
C GLY A 23 4.60 -2.51 8.77
N ALA A 24 4.84 -1.21 8.59
CA ALA A 24 3.82 -0.27 8.13
C ALA A 24 3.75 -0.12 6.59
N CYS A 25 4.60 -0.81 5.83
CA CYS A 25 4.67 -0.67 4.36
C CYS A 25 3.80 -1.68 3.59
N THR A 26 3.04 -2.55 4.26
CA THR A 26 2.25 -3.60 3.58
C THR A 26 0.76 -3.29 3.62
N GLY A 27 0.28 -2.43 2.71
CA GLY A 27 -1.15 -2.32 2.42
C GLY A 27 -1.70 -3.61 1.79
N GLN A 28 -3.00 -3.88 1.89
CA GLN A 28 -3.62 -5.06 1.25
C GLN A 28 -3.44 -5.04 -0.27
N GLY A 29 -3.01 -6.17 -0.83
CA GLY A 29 -2.93 -6.42 -2.28
C GLY A 29 -4.28 -6.32 -2.97
N ALA A 30 -4.29 -6.02 -4.27
CA ALA A 30 -5.51 -6.04 -5.08
C ALA A 30 -6.25 -7.38 -4.96
N ALA A 31 -5.48 -8.48 -4.96
CA ALA A 31 -6.02 -9.84 -4.81
C ALA A 31 -6.68 -10.08 -3.44
N GLU A 32 -6.27 -9.34 -2.41
CA GLU A 32 -6.76 -9.49 -1.04
C GLU A 32 -7.98 -8.60 -0.76
N ALA A 33 -8.07 -7.46 -1.43
CA ALA A 33 -9.18 -6.51 -1.30
C ALA A 33 -10.30 -6.72 -2.33
N TYR A 34 -10.13 -7.66 -3.27
CA TYR A 34 -11.15 -8.00 -4.27
C TYR A 34 -12.38 -8.63 -3.60
N THR A 35 -13.53 -7.98 -3.73
CA THR A 35 -14.82 -8.47 -3.19
C THR A 35 -15.80 -8.90 -4.30
N GLY A 36 -15.55 -8.51 -5.55
CA GLY A 36 -16.37 -8.87 -6.71
C GLY A 36 -15.97 -8.13 -7.99
N PRO A 37 -16.60 -8.42 -9.14
CA PRO A 37 -16.27 -7.79 -10.41
C PRO A 37 -16.60 -6.28 -10.38
N GLY A 38 -15.75 -5.44 -10.96
CA GLY A 38 -16.00 -4.01 -11.03
C GLY A 38 -14.75 -3.15 -11.25
N TRP A 39 -14.92 -1.83 -11.14
CA TRP A 39 -13.80 -0.89 -11.18
C TRP A 39 -13.23 -0.68 -9.78
N TYR A 40 -11.91 -0.74 -9.68
CA TYR A 40 -11.20 -0.52 -8.43
C TYR A 40 -10.19 0.60 -8.57
N LEU A 41 -10.05 1.36 -7.51
CA LEU A 41 -9.01 2.37 -7.37
C LEU A 41 -7.72 1.68 -6.92
N GLU A 42 -6.75 1.60 -7.82
CA GLU A 42 -5.56 0.79 -7.69
C GLU A 42 -4.30 1.63 -7.90
N ARG A 43 -3.26 1.42 -7.09
CA ARG A 43 -1.92 1.96 -7.35
C ARG A 43 -1.16 0.99 -8.26
N SER A 44 -0.60 1.53 -9.35
CA SER A 44 0.01 0.75 -10.42
C SER A 44 1.25 -0.04 -9.98
N TYR A 45 1.45 -1.19 -10.63
CA TYR A 45 2.52 -2.19 -10.41
C TYR A 45 3.93 -1.61 -10.42
N ILE A 46 4.15 -0.55 -11.19
CA ILE A 46 5.45 0.09 -11.37
C ILE A 46 5.91 0.78 -10.08
N VAL A 47 4.95 1.23 -9.25
CA VAL A 47 5.21 2.01 -8.04
C VAL A 47 5.24 1.13 -6.79
N VAL A 48 4.52 0.01 -6.78
CA VAL A 48 4.40 -0.85 -5.59
C VAL A 48 5.18 -2.15 -5.77
N GLY A 49 6.34 -2.25 -5.12
CA GLY A 49 7.03 -3.52 -4.95
C GLY A 49 6.12 -4.52 -4.24
N GLY A 50 5.68 -5.58 -4.96
CA GLY A 50 4.80 -6.62 -4.40
C GLY A 50 3.43 -6.76 -5.08
N GLY A 51 3.19 -6.05 -6.18
CA GLY A 51 1.97 -6.17 -6.98
C GLY A 51 0.96 -5.05 -6.72
N PRO A 52 -0.16 -5.03 -7.48
CA PRO A 52 -1.12 -3.94 -7.41
C PRO A 52 -1.75 -3.83 -6.01
N LYS A 53 -2.01 -2.61 -5.57
CA LYS A 53 -2.66 -2.31 -4.28
C LYS A 53 -3.97 -1.62 -4.54
N VAL A 54 -5.05 -2.16 -3.99
CA VAL A 54 -6.39 -1.60 -4.15
C VAL A 54 -6.76 -0.84 -2.90
N PHE A 55 -7.28 0.36 -3.09
CA PHE A 55 -7.62 1.31 -2.04
C PHE A 55 -9.14 1.48 -1.90
N GLY A 56 -9.92 1.06 -2.90
CA GLY A 56 -11.37 1.11 -2.86
C GLY A 56 -12.03 0.47 -4.08
N GLY A 57 -13.28 0.03 -3.90
CA GLY A 57 -14.12 -0.60 -4.91
C GLY A 57 -14.90 -1.79 -4.32
N PRO A 58 -15.74 -2.48 -5.12
CA PRO A 58 -16.01 -2.24 -6.53
C PRO A 58 -16.87 -1.00 -6.77
N PHE A 59 -16.54 -0.24 -7.81
CA PHE A 59 -17.24 0.97 -8.25
C PHE A 59 -17.68 0.85 -9.72
N SER A 60 -18.45 1.85 -10.18
CA SER A 60 -18.48 2.23 -11.59
C SER A 60 -17.24 3.03 -11.98
N TYR A 61 -16.94 3.14 -13.27
CA TYR A 61 -15.78 3.92 -13.76
C TYR A 61 -15.83 5.37 -13.27
N ASP A 62 -16.95 6.05 -13.48
CA ASP A 62 -17.12 7.46 -13.10
C ASP A 62 -16.92 7.68 -11.60
N LYS A 63 -17.42 6.74 -10.78
CA LYS A 63 -17.26 6.81 -9.34
C LYS A 63 -15.81 6.58 -8.93
N CYS A 64 -15.11 5.66 -9.59
CA CYS A 64 -13.69 5.45 -9.34
C CYS A 64 -12.86 6.71 -9.66
N GLU A 65 -13.13 7.38 -10.79
CA GLU A 65 -12.45 8.63 -11.15
C GLU A 65 -12.77 9.77 -10.17
N GLU A 66 -14.01 9.87 -9.69
CA GLU A 66 -14.40 10.81 -8.64
C GLU A 66 -13.59 10.57 -7.35
N GLU A 67 -13.49 9.32 -6.90
CA GLU A 67 -12.68 8.97 -5.72
C GLU A 67 -11.18 9.20 -5.97
N ARG A 68 -10.68 8.96 -7.19
CA ARG A 68 -9.29 9.26 -7.57
C ARG A 68 -9.00 10.74 -7.44
N LEU A 69 -9.87 11.61 -7.94
CA LEU A 69 -9.69 13.07 -7.92
C LEU A 69 -9.76 13.64 -6.49
N LYS A 70 -10.51 13.01 -5.58
CA LYS A 70 -10.56 13.41 -4.15
C LYS A 70 -9.22 13.26 -3.43
N LEU A 71 -8.33 12.38 -3.91
CA LEU A 71 -7.00 12.19 -3.31
C LEU A 71 -6.05 13.38 -3.55
N GLY A 72 -6.44 14.32 -4.40
CA GLY A 72 -5.68 15.54 -4.66
C GLY A 72 -4.52 15.36 -5.65
N PRO A 73 -3.94 16.47 -6.13
CA PRO A 73 -3.05 16.49 -7.29
C PRO A 73 -1.75 15.71 -7.11
N GLU A 74 -1.31 15.47 -5.87
CA GLU A 74 -0.09 14.71 -5.57
C GLU A 74 -0.32 13.19 -5.66
N THR A 75 -1.48 12.71 -5.20
CA THR A 75 -1.75 11.27 -5.07
C THR A 75 -2.56 10.73 -6.24
N SER A 76 -3.49 11.52 -6.79
CA SER A 76 -4.33 11.13 -7.93
C SER A 76 -3.54 10.63 -9.16
N PRO A 77 -2.34 11.15 -9.50
CA PRO A 77 -1.55 10.66 -10.64
C PRO A 77 -0.93 9.28 -10.41
N GLU A 78 -0.71 8.88 -9.17
CA GLU A 78 -0.13 7.58 -8.82
C GLU A 78 -1.19 6.47 -8.78
N MET A 79 -2.47 6.84 -8.90
CA MET A 79 -3.62 5.96 -8.78
C MET A 79 -4.30 5.78 -10.14
N LEU A 80 -4.82 4.59 -10.40
CA LEU A 80 -5.48 4.20 -11.63
C LEU A 80 -6.82 3.56 -11.32
N CYS A 81 -7.81 3.83 -12.17
CA CYS A 81 -9.07 3.10 -12.18
C CYS A 81 -8.94 1.89 -13.09
N VAL A 82 -8.95 0.70 -12.49
CA VAL A 82 -8.70 -0.56 -13.19
C VAL A 82 -9.93 -1.46 -13.07
N ASN A 83 -10.40 -1.97 -14.20
CA ASN A 83 -11.50 -2.93 -14.21
C ASN A 83 -10.97 -4.33 -13.91
N HIS A 84 -11.52 -4.96 -12.87
CA HIS A 84 -11.26 -6.34 -12.51
C HIS A 84 -12.51 -7.18 -12.81
N PRO A 85 -12.57 -7.90 -13.95
CA PRO A 85 -13.68 -8.79 -14.25
C PRO A 85 -13.63 -10.09 -13.43
N GLY A 86 -12.47 -10.40 -12.84
CA GLY A 86 -12.22 -11.55 -11.97
C GLY A 86 -11.18 -11.22 -10.91
N LYS A 87 -10.94 -12.16 -9.98
CA LYS A 87 -9.99 -11.94 -8.88
C LYS A 87 -8.58 -11.72 -9.43
N PRO A 88 -7.92 -10.58 -9.15
CA PRO A 88 -6.57 -10.29 -9.63
C PRO A 88 -5.55 -11.29 -9.06
N LYS A 89 -4.53 -11.63 -9.86
CA LYS A 89 -3.41 -12.49 -9.45
C LYS A 89 -2.26 -11.66 -8.90
N LYS A 90 -1.35 -12.34 -8.18
CA LYS A 90 -0.20 -11.74 -7.48
C LYS A 90 0.71 -10.86 -8.37
N TYR A 91 0.77 -11.11 -9.68
CA TYR A 91 1.68 -10.42 -10.60
C TYR A 91 0.99 -9.66 -11.75
N GLY A 92 -0.32 -9.47 -11.73
CA GLY A 92 -1.00 -8.75 -12.80
C GLY A 92 -2.45 -9.13 -13.01
N LEU A 93 -3.01 -8.53 -14.07
CA LEU A 93 -4.46 -8.40 -14.27
C LEU A 93 -5.19 -9.69 -14.60
N TYR A 94 -4.51 -10.83 -14.72
CA TYR A 94 -5.12 -12.16 -14.89
C TYR A 94 -4.24 -13.29 -14.39
#